data_AF-A0A974GUG1-F1
#
_entry.id   AF-A0A974GUG1-F1
#
_cell.length_a   1.000
_cell.length_b   1.000
_cell.length_c   1.000
_cell.angle_alpha   90.00
_cell.angle_beta   90.00
_cell.angle_gamma   90.00
#
_symmetry.space_group_name_H-M   'P 1'
#
loop_
_entity.id
_entity.type
_entity.pdbx_description
1 polymer ?
#
loop_
_entity_poly.entity_id
_entity_poly.type
_entity_poly.pdbx_seq_one_letter_code
_entity_poly.pdbx_strand_id
1 'polypeptide(L)'
;MLVRAVTAPGLRRLCRARRGSAPVCFPLHRALLGVRGAEAAALLQGLLTNDVTQLAAGGAPPALYAHALNVQGRCLYDVILYRLHESTGEEQHILVECDSSVLESLQKHLKLYKIRRKVDISPCPELSLWAVIPGEQAGDASSSLPRCAGQALLLTPDPRTEVMGWRMITKKGENPSEILPGSEVGNIQDYHRHRYKQGKAE
;
A
#
# COMPACT_ATOMS: atom_id res chain seq x y z
N MET A 1 11.86 14.60 8.92
CA MET A 1 10.44 14.16 8.83
C MET A 1 10.41 12.72 9.29
N LEU A 2 9.78 12.47 10.45
CA LEU A 2 10.03 11.30 11.30
C LEU A 2 8.98 10.22 11.00
N VAL A 3 9.37 9.09 10.39
CA VAL A 3 8.47 7.95 10.12
C VAL A 3 8.13 7.24 11.44
N ARG A 4 6.85 6.96 11.72
CA ARG A 4 6.44 6.15 12.88
C ARG A 4 5.39 5.09 12.53
N ALA A 5 5.73 3.85 12.86
CA ALA A 5 4.83 2.70 12.86
C ALA A 5 3.76 2.84 13.95
N VAL A 6 2.50 2.59 13.58
CA VAL A 6 1.37 2.47 14.53
C VAL A 6 1.55 1.17 15.33
N THR A 7 1.39 1.24 16.65
CA THR A 7 1.68 0.12 17.57
C THR A 7 0.40 -0.36 18.25
N ALA A 8 0.20 -1.68 18.35
CA ALA A 8 -0.69 -2.28 19.33
C ALA A 8 0.12 -2.67 20.60
N PRO A 9 -0.44 -2.57 21.82
CA PRO A 9 0.33 -2.76 23.05
C PRO A 9 0.26 -4.21 23.58
N GLY A 10 1.42 -4.71 24.04
CA GLY A 10 1.51 -5.64 25.18
C GLY A 10 1.98 -7.07 24.89
N LEU A 11 3.25 -7.38 25.21
CA LEU A 11 3.67 -8.28 26.30
C LEU A 11 5.14 -8.70 26.06
N ARG A 12 6.02 -8.47 27.04
CA ARG A 12 7.42 -8.93 27.01
C ARG A 12 7.51 -10.40 27.41
N ARG A 13 8.16 -11.25 26.61
CA ARG A 13 8.90 -12.42 27.13
C ARG A 13 9.99 -12.88 26.17
N LEU A 14 11.17 -13.08 26.73
CA LEU A 14 12.35 -13.67 26.10
C LEU A 14 12.08 -15.13 25.73
N CYS A 15 12.21 -15.49 24.45
CA CYS A 15 12.24 -16.88 24.00
C CYS A 15 13.31 -17.06 22.90
N ARG A 16 14.08 -18.13 23.06
CA ARG A 16 15.27 -18.52 22.30
C ARG A 16 14.86 -18.95 20.88
N ALA A 17 15.30 -18.21 19.86
CA ALA A 17 14.85 -18.38 18.47
C ALA A 17 15.29 -19.71 17.85
N ARG A 18 14.32 -20.56 17.45
CA ARG A 18 14.48 -21.47 16.31
C ARG A 18 14.42 -20.58 15.06
N ARG A 19 15.28 -20.83 14.06
CA ARG A 19 15.34 -20.02 12.81
C ARG A 19 13.99 -20.10 12.09
N GLY A 20 13.19 -19.05 12.23
CA GLY A 20 12.09 -18.79 11.33
C GLY A 20 12.61 -18.42 9.93
N SER A 21 11.77 -18.54 8.91
CA SER A 21 12.10 -18.04 7.58
C SER A 21 12.37 -16.53 7.64
N ALA A 22 13.27 -16.03 6.81
CA ALA A 22 13.42 -14.59 6.59
C ALA A 22 12.14 -14.03 5.94
N PRO A 23 11.78 -12.75 6.19
CA PRO A 23 10.78 -12.07 5.39
C PRO A 23 11.28 -11.89 3.96
N VAL A 24 10.38 -12.00 2.98
CA VAL A 24 10.72 -11.89 1.56
C VAL A 24 10.01 -10.70 0.95
N CYS A 25 10.78 -9.84 0.28
CA CYS A 25 10.33 -8.64 -0.40
C CYS A 25 10.28 -8.90 -1.91
N PHE A 26 9.13 -8.66 -2.55
CA PHE A 26 8.90 -8.89 -3.97
C PHE A 26 8.67 -7.56 -4.67
N PRO A 27 9.45 -7.20 -5.71
CA PRO A 27 9.20 -5.98 -6.48
C PRO A 27 7.92 -6.16 -7.28
N LEU A 28 7.09 -5.12 -7.35
CA LEU A 28 5.79 -5.18 -8.03
C LEU A 28 5.80 -4.40 -9.34
N HIS A 29 5.16 -4.94 -10.38
CA HIS A 29 4.93 -4.25 -11.66
C HIS A 29 3.75 -3.26 -11.60
N ARG A 30 3.68 -2.52 -10.49
CA ARG A 30 2.61 -1.56 -10.19
C ARG A 30 3.18 -0.16 -10.09
N ALA A 31 2.34 0.83 -10.34
CA ALA A 31 2.71 2.24 -10.35
C ALA A 31 1.82 3.04 -9.40
N LEU A 32 2.27 4.25 -9.05
CA LEU A 32 1.59 5.13 -8.10
C LEU A 32 1.21 6.45 -8.77
N LEU A 33 -0.02 6.89 -8.54
CA LEU A 33 -0.47 8.27 -8.76
C LEU A 33 -0.60 8.98 -7.40
N GLY A 34 0.01 10.15 -7.28
CA GLY A 34 -0.28 11.09 -6.20
C GLY A 34 -1.55 11.88 -6.52
N VAL A 35 -2.49 11.87 -5.58
CA VAL A 35 -3.72 12.68 -5.61
C VAL A 35 -3.68 13.61 -4.40
N ARG A 36 -3.46 14.90 -4.65
CA ARG A 36 -3.21 15.91 -3.60
C ARG A 36 -4.19 17.07 -3.67
N GLY A 37 -4.64 17.59 -2.54
CA GLY A 37 -5.48 18.79 -2.47
C GLY A 37 -6.71 18.59 -1.61
N ALA A 38 -7.36 19.69 -1.21
CA ALA A 38 -8.45 19.69 -0.23
C ALA A 38 -9.66 18.81 -0.61
N GLU A 39 -9.85 18.53 -1.90
CA GLU A 39 -10.97 17.72 -2.42
C GLU A 39 -10.55 16.33 -2.91
N ALA A 40 -9.33 15.86 -2.58
CA ALA A 40 -8.78 14.60 -3.07
C ALA A 40 -9.65 13.39 -2.69
N ALA A 41 -9.99 13.25 -1.41
CA ALA A 41 -10.85 12.17 -0.93
C ALA A 41 -12.26 12.26 -1.54
N ALA A 42 -12.82 13.47 -1.65
CA ALA A 42 -14.14 13.68 -2.24
C ALA A 42 -14.18 13.37 -3.76
N LEU A 43 -13.07 13.56 -4.47
CA LEU A 43 -12.95 13.16 -5.87
C LEU A 43 -12.92 11.63 -5.98
N LEU A 44 -12.06 10.98 -5.20
CA LEU A 44 -11.91 9.53 -5.22
C LEU A 44 -13.18 8.80 -4.76
N GLN A 45 -13.88 9.33 -3.75
CA GLN A 45 -15.16 8.78 -3.26
C GLN A 45 -16.21 8.67 -4.36
N GLY A 46 -16.25 9.62 -5.29
CA GLY A 46 -17.22 9.63 -6.38
C GLY A 46 -16.88 8.67 -7.53
N LEU A 47 -15.67 8.10 -7.55
CA LEU A 47 -15.14 7.31 -8.66
C LEU A 47 -14.77 5.87 -8.28
N LEU A 48 -14.64 5.60 -6.99
CA LEU A 48 -14.22 4.31 -6.47
C LEU A 48 -15.36 3.64 -5.70
N THR A 49 -15.35 2.32 -5.73
CA THR A 49 -16.40 1.46 -5.14
C THR A 49 -16.38 1.38 -3.63
N ASN A 50 -15.22 1.61 -3.01
CA ASN A 50 -15.06 1.51 -1.57
C ASN A 50 -15.03 2.91 -0.93
N ASP A 51 -15.42 2.99 0.33
CA ASP A 51 -15.58 4.24 1.06
C ASP A 51 -14.21 4.84 1.44
N VAL A 52 -13.72 5.73 0.58
CA VAL A 52 -12.46 6.47 0.72
C VAL A 52 -12.50 7.41 1.93
N THR A 53 -13.68 7.82 2.43
CA THR A 53 -13.75 8.66 3.63
C THR A 53 -13.17 7.96 4.87
N GLN A 54 -13.19 6.63 4.88
CA GLN A 54 -12.59 5.82 5.94
C GLN A 54 -11.07 5.97 5.99
N LEU A 55 -10.40 6.31 4.88
CA LEU A 55 -8.97 6.61 4.89
C LEU A 55 -8.66 7.93 5.60
N ALA A 56 -9.58 8.89 5.60
CA ALA A 56 -9.36 10.24 6.12
C ALA A 56 -9.70 10.41 7.62
N ALA A 57 -10.28 9.38 8.26
CA ALA A 57 -10.73 9.44 9.66
C ALA A 57 -9.62 9.17 10.69
N GLY A 58 -9.79 9.66 11.93
CA GLY A 58 -8.91 9.31 13.04
C GLY A 58 -9.01 7.81 13.37
N GLY A 59 -7.88 7.10 13.38
CA GLY A 59 -7.85 5.63 13.52
C GLY A 59 -8.12 4.85 12.22
N ALA A 60 -8.15 5.54 11.07
CA ALA A 60 -8.31 4.95 9.75
C ALA A 60 -7.31 3.81 9.46
N PRO A 61 -7.71 2.82 8.65
CA PRO A 61 -6.75 1.88 8.07
C PRO A 61 -5.72 2.64 7.23
N PRO A 62 -4.44 2.20 7.17
CA PRO A 62 -3.42 2.93 6.42
C PRO A 62 -3.59 2.79 4.90
N ALA A 63 -4.36 1.80 4.48
CA ALA A 63 -4.64 1.49 3.08
C ALA A 63 -6.07 0.97 2.87
N LEU A 64 -6.58 1.14 1.65
CA LEU A 64 -7.92 0.70 1.24
C LEU A 64 -7.86 0.09 -0.15
N TYR A 65 -8.44 -1.08 -0.34
CA TYR A 65 -8.62 -1.66 -1.67
C TYR A 65 -9.95 -1.21 -2.28
N ALA A 66 -9.95 -0.82 -3.55
CA ALA A 66 -11.14 -0.41 -4.26
C ALA A 66 -11.05 -0.76 -5.75
N HIS A 67 -12.17 -0.60 -6.44
CA HIS A 67 -12.22 -0.65 -7.90
C HIS A 67 -12.78 0.65 -8.46
N ALA A 68 -12.29 1.06 -9.63
CA ALA A 68 -12.92 2.06 -10.48
C ALA A 68 -13.78 1.34 -11.52
N LEU A 69 -15.03 1.79 -11.67
CA LEU A 69 -15.99 1.18 -12.60
C LEU A 69 -16.28 2.11 -13.77
N ASN A 70 -16.76 1.55 -14.87
CA ASN A 70 -17.42 2.33 -15.91
C ASN A 70 -18.90 2.59 -15.56
N VAL A 71 -19.57 3.37 -16.40
CA VAL A 71 -20.99 3.73 -16.22
C VAL A 71 -21.94 2.51 -16.29
N GLN A 72 -21.49 1.39 -16.85
CA GLN A 72 -22.22 0.12 -16.89
C GLN A 72 -21.92 -0.79 -15.68
N GLY A 73 -21.13 -0.33 -14.71
CA GLY A 73 -20.75 -1.11 -13.53
C GLY A 73 -19.67 -2.17 -13.77
N ARG A 74 -19.00 -2.16 -14.93
CA ARG A 74 -17.86 -3.06 -15.20
C ARG A 74 -16.59 -2.50 -14.59
N CYS A 75 -15.79 -3.38 -13.99
CA CYS A 75 -14.49 -3.01 -13.45
C CYS A 75 -13.55 -2.55 -14.57
N LEU A 76 -13.03 -1.33 -14.42
CA LEU A 76 -11.97 -0.79 -15.27
C LEU A 76 -10.60 -1.06 -14.64
N TYR A 77 -10.46 -0.71 -13.36
CA TYR A 77 -9.18 -0.76 -12.64
C TYR A 77 -9.41 -1.23 -11.22
N ASP A 78 -8.52 -2.09 -10.73
CA ASP A 78 -8.36 -2.33 -9.31
C ASP A 78 -7.29 -1.36 -8.77
N VAL A 79 -7.50 -0.85 -7.55
CA VAL A 79 -6.59 0.12 -6.95
C VAL A 79 -6.40 -0.13 -5.47
N ILE A 80 -5.20 0.19 -4.97
CA ILE A 80 -4.95 0.29 -3.53
C ILE A 80 -4.63 1.75 -3.22
N LEU A 81 -5.37 2.32 -2.29
CA LEU A 81 -5.22 3.69 -1.83
C LEU A 81 -4.40 3.71 -0.55
N TYR A 82 -3.48 4.66 -0.44
CA TYR A 82 -2.66 4.87 0.76
C TYR A 82 -2.76 6.31 1.23
N ARG A 83 -3.01 6.52 2.53
CA ARG A 83 -3.00 7.85 3.13
C ARG A 83 -1.57 8.24 3.52
N LEU A 84 -1.12 9.41 3.07
CA LEU A 84 0.17 9.99 3.49
C LEU A 84 0.07 11.22 4.40
N HIS A 85 -1.11 11.82 4.55
CA HIS A 85 -1.32 12.96 5.45
C HIS A 85 -1.65 12.46 6.87
N GLU A 86 -1.10 13.11 7.89
CA GLU A 86 -1.19 12.63 9.28
C GLU A 86 -2.46 13.11 9.96
N SER A 87 -2.81 14.38 9.76
CA SER A 87 -3.91 15.07 10.43
C SER A 87 -4.99 15.55 9.46
N THR A 88 -6.20 15.74 9.98
CA THR A 88 -7.35 16.26 9.21
C THR A 88 -7.21 17.73 8.78
N GLY A 89 -6.21 18.44 9.32
CA GLY A 89 -5.90 19.83 8.97
C GLY A 89 -4.81 19.99 7.90
N GLU A 90 -4.10 18.91 7.56
CA GLU A 90 -3.13 18.90 6.47
C GLU A 90 -3.82 18.77 5.11
N GLU A 91 -3.14 19.25 4.07
CA GLU A 91 -3.60 19.00 2.71
C GLU A 91 -3.66 17.50 2.44
N GLN A 92 -4.81 17.02 1.99
CA GLN A 92 -5.00 15.60 1.72
C GLN A 92 -4.00 15.15 0.66
N HIS A 93 -3.24 14.12 1.01
CA HIS A 93 -2.31 13.45 0.11
C HIS A 93 -2.59 11.96 0.15
N ILE A 94 -3.08 11.43 -0.97
CA ILE A 94 -3.45 10.03 -1.15
C ILE A 94 -2.64 9.49 -2.33
N LEU A 95 -1.99 8.35 -2.14
CA LEU A 95 -1.41 7.59 -3.26
C LEU A 95 -2.42 6.56 -3.76
N VAL A 96 -2.49 6.42 -5.08
CA VAL A 96 -3.31 5.41 -5.75
C VAL A 96 -2.37 4.46 -6.48
N GLU A 97 -2.26 3.23 -5.99
CA GLU A 97 -1.59 2.13 -6.68
C GLU A 97 -2.50 1.52 -7.73
N CYS A 98 -1.95 1.26 -8.91
CA CYS A 98 -2.58 0.50 -9.98
C CYS A 98 -1.55 -0.33 -10.74
N ASP A 99 -2.01 -1.21 -11.63
CA ASP A 99 -1.12 -1.84 -12.60
C ASP A 99 -0.36 -0.79 -13.43
N SER A 100 0.91 -1.05 -13.73
CA SER A 100 1.75 -0.09 -14.45
C SER A 100 1.27 0.18 -15.88
N SER A 101 0.63 -0.80 -16.53
CA SER A 101 0.10 -0.66 -17.90
C SER A 101 -1.13 0.26 -17.98
N VAL A 102 -1.85 0.46 -16.87
CA VAL A 102 -3.07 1.28 -16.82
C VAL A 102 -2.87 2.67 -16.23
N LEU A 103 -1.65 2.99 -15.77
CA LEU A 103 -1.33 4.25 -15.07
C LEU A 103 -1.85 5.50 -15.81
N GLU A 104 -1.51 5.61 -17.09
CA GLU A 104 -1.90 6.76 -17.94
C GLU A 104 -3.42 6.82 -18.15
N SER A 105 -4.06 5.67 -18.33
CA SER A 105 -5.51 5.55 -18.52
C SER A 105 -6.27 5.93 -17.26
N LEU A 106 -5.80 5.47 -16.09
CA LEU A 106 -6.34 5.84 -14.79
C LEU A 106 -6.14 7.34 -14.53
N GLN A 107 -4.96 7.90 -14.80
CA GLN A 107 -4.70 9.33 -14.62
C GLN A 107 -5.64 10.18 -15.48
N LYS A 108 -5.82 9.84 -16.76
CA LYS A 108 -6.77 10.51 -17.66
C LYS A 108 -8.20 10.41 -17.15
N HIS A 109 -8.61 9.24 -16.66
CA HIS A 109 -9.93 9.01 -16.09
C HIS A 109 -10.17 9.90 -14.87
N LEU A 110 -9.25 9.95 -13.90
CA LEU A 110 -9.40 10.81 -12.73
C LEU A 110 -9.40 12.30 -13.11
N LYS A 111 -8.56 12.72 -14.07
CA LYS A 111 -8.52 14.10 -14.58
C LYS A 111 -9.81 14.52 -15.28
N LEU A 112 -10.48 13.60 -15.98
CA LEU A 112 -11.76 13.88 -16.63
C LEU A 112 -12.83 14.32 -15.62
N TYR A 113 -12.86 13.69 -14.45
CA TYR A 113 -13.86 13.97 -13.39
C TYR A 113 -13.40 15.00 -12.34
N LYS A 114 -12.17 15.50 -12.43
CA LYS A 114 -11.63 16.54 -11.54
C LYS A 114 -12.35 17.89 -11.66
N ILE A 115 -13.05 18.19 -12.77
CA ILE A 115 -13.54 19.53 -13.19
C ILE A 115 -13.68 20.56 -12.04
N ARG A 116 -12.84 21.61 -12.11
CA ARG A 116 -12.75 22.74 -11.15
C ARG A 116 -12.31 22.40 -9.72
N ARG A 117 -12.20 21.12 -9.34
CA ARG A 117 -11.69 20.73 -8.02
C ARG A 117 -10.21 21.08 -7.88
N LYS A 118 -9.84 21.57 -6.71
CA LYS A 118 -8.45 21.90 -6.37
C LYS A 118 -7.68 20.63 -5.99
N VAL A 119 -7.43 19.77 -6.96
CA VAL A 119 -6.76 18.47 -6.78
C VAL A 119 -5.63 18.29 -7.80
N ASP A 120 -4.38 18.16 -7.39
CA ASP A 120 -3.29 17.71 -8.27
C ASP A 120 -3.31 16.19 -8.45
N ILE A 121 -3.02 15.73 -9.68
CA ILE A 121 -3.00 14.31 -10.04
C ILE A 121 -1.78 14.04 -10.92
N SER A 122 -0.75 13.44 -10.33
CA SER A 122 0.57 13.27 -10.96
C SER A 122 1.12 11.86 -10.72
N PRO A 123 1.85 11.26 -11.69
CA PRO A 123 2.56 10.01 -11.45
C PRO A 123 3.72 10.22 -10.48
N CYS A 124 4.04 9.18 -9.71
CA CYS A 124 5.15 9.16 -8.75
C CYS A 124 6.26 8.17 -9.18
N PRO A 125 6.99 8.43 -10.28
CA PRO A 125 8.06 7.54 -10.77
C PRO A 125 9.28 7.45 -9.84
N GLU A 126 9.38 8.34 -8.85
CA GLU A 126 10.39 8.37 -7.81
C GLU A 126 10.15 7.36 -6.68
N LEU A 127 9.01 6.67 -6.69
CA LEU A 127 8.64 5.67 -5.69
C LEU A 127 8.77 4.24 -6.24
N SER A 128 8.89 3.27 -5.34
CA SER A 128 8.90 1.84 -5.67
C SER A 128 7.99 1.06 -4.72
N LEU A 129 7.29 0.07 -5.27
CA LEU A 129 6.30 -0.74 -4.58
C LEU A 129 6.79 -2.16 -4.40
N TRP A 130 6.61 -2.67 -3.19
CA TRP A 130 6.99 -4.02 -2.82
C TRP A 130 5.84 -4.72 -2.08
N ALA A 131 5.68 -6.00 -2.36
CA ALA A 131 4.95 -6.89 -1.47
C ALA A 131 5.93 -7.54 -0.50
N VAL A 132 5.57 -7.63 0.77
CA VAL A 132 6.40 -8.24 1.80
C VAL A 132 5.62 -9.39 2.43
N ILE A 133 6.11 -10.61 2.25
CA ILE A 133 5.59 -11.78 2.94
C ILE A 133 6.44 -11.97 4.20
N PRO A 134 5.85 -11.85 5.40
CA PRO A 134 6.60 -12.07 6.63
C PRO A 134 7.01 -13.54 6.71
N GLY A 135 8.20 -13.79 7.24
CA GLY A 135 8.65 -15.15 7.48
C GLY A 135 7.95 -15.77 8.68
N GLU A 136 7.78 -17.10 8.67
CA GLU A 136 7.19 -17.84 9.79
C GLU A 136 8.12 -17.77 11.01
N GLN A 137 7.73 -17.01 12.04
CA GLN A 137 8.32 -17.09 13.37
C GLN A 137 7.58 -18.17 14.16
N ALA A 138 8.30 -19.09 14.79
CA ALA A 138 7.68 -20.08 15.67
C ALA A 138 7.08 -19.39 16.91
N GLY A 139 5.77 -19.12 16.91
CA GLY A 139 5.03 -18.80 18.13
C GLY A 139 3.97 -17.69 18.06
N ASP A 140 3.87 -16.89 17.00
CA ASP A 140 2.83 -15.87 16.90
C ASP A 140 2.22 -15.83 15.50
N ALA A 141 0.91 -16.09 15.42
CA ALA A 141 0.11 -16.00 14.20
C ALA A 141 -0.05 -14.55 13.68
N SER A 142 0.49 -13.57 14.40
CA SER A 142 0.70 -12.20 13.93
C SER A 142 2.20 -11.91 13.87
N SER A 143 2.86 -12.36 12.80
CA SER A 143 4.24 -11.99 12.51
C SER A 143 4.32 -10.48 12.25
N SER A 144 4.45 -9.68 13.31
CA SER A 144 4.64 -8.24 13.23
C SER A 144 5.98 -7.96 12.55
N LEU A 145 5.96 -7.27 11.41
CA LEU A 145 7.21 -6.82 10.81
C LEU A 145 7.93 -5.87 11.79
N PRO A 146 9.27 -5.97 11.89
CA PRO A 146 10.08 -5.00 12.63
C PRO A 146 9.67 -3.56 12.27
N ARG A 147 9.58 -2.68 13.27
CA ARG A 147 9.39 -1.24 13.04
C ARG A 147 10.45 -0.77 12.04
N CYS A 148 10.05 -0.38 10.83
CA CYS A 148 10.96 0.03 9.76
C CYS A 148 11.92 1.12 10.23
N ALA A 149 13.18 0.99 9.82
CA ALA A 149 14.23 1.94 10.10
C ALA A 149 14.10 3.19 9.20
N GLY A 150 13.09 4.04 9.45
CA GLY A 150 13.03 5.44 8.98
C GLY A 150 13.05 5.73 7.46
N GLN A 151 13.30 4.75 6.60
CA GLN A 151 13.51 4.92 5.15
C GLN A 151 12.27 4.57 4.31
N ALA A 152 11.45 3.61 4.76
CA ALA A 152 10.17 3.34 4.11
C ALA A 152 9.25 4.57 4.21
N LEU A 153 8.69 5.00 3.08
CA LEU A 153 7.64 6.01 3.06
C LEU A 153 6.37 5.46 3.72
N LEU A 154 6.08 4.18 3.49
CA LEU A 154 4.91 3.50 4.05
C LEU A 154 5.15 2.00 4.15
N LEU A 155 4.74 1.39 5.26
CA LEU A 155 4.65 -0.07 5.43
C LEU A 155 3.31 -0.37 6.12
N THR A 156 2.43 -1.10 5.42
CA THR A 156 1.06 -1.40 5.88
C THR A 156 0.68 -2.84 5.53
N PRO A 157 -0.24 -3.48 6.27
CA PRO A 157 -0.86 -4.72 5.80
C PRO A 157 -1.52 -4.52 4.43
N ASP A 158 -1.50 -5.54 3.59
CA ASP A 158 -2.24 -5.53 2.32
C ASP A 158 -3.76 -5.50 2.62
N PRO A 159 -4.49 -4.48 2.17
CA PRO A 159 -5.89 -4.29 2.54
C PRO A 159 -6.84 -5.32 1.91
N ARG A 160 -6.35 -6.17 0.99
CA ARG A 160 -7.19 -7.19 0.34
C ARG A 160 -7.50 -8.34 1.29
N THR A 161 -6.49 -8.86 1.98
CA THR A 161 -6.58 -9.95 2.97
C THR A 161 -5.25 -10.08 3.71
N GLU A 162 -5.28 -10.48 4.98
CA GLU A 162 -4.07 -10.69 5.81
C GLU A 162 -3.05 -11.65 5.19
N VAL A 163 -3.51 -12.71 4.52
CA VAL A 163 -2.65 -13.72 3.86
C VAL A 163 -1.78 -13.15 2.73
N MET A 164 -2.09 -11.95 2.23
CA MET A 164 -1.32 -11.29 1.18
C MET A 164 -0.06 -10.58 1.72
N GLY A 165 0.11 -10.57 3.04
CA GLY A 165 1.23 -9.96 3.73
C GLY A 165 1.10 -8.46 3.80
N TRP A 166 2.16 -7.76 3.43
CA TRP A 166 2.31 -6.32 3.63
C TRP A 166 2.67 -5.62 2.32
N ARG A 167 2.36 -4.33 2.26
CA ARG A 167 2.74 -3.41 1.21
C ARG A 167 3.75 -2.41 1.73
N MET A 168 4.84 -2.26 0.99
CA MET A 168 5.93 -1.35 1.32
C MET A 168 6.17 -0.39 0.15
N ILE A 169 6.20 0.91 0.46
CA ILE A 169 6.51 1.99 -0.47
C ILE A 169 7.85 2.60 -0.06
N THR A 170 8.78 2.66 -1.00
CA THR A 170 10.15 3.16 -0.80
C THR A 170 10.47 4.22 -1.85
N LYS A 171 11.57 4.95 -1.66
CA LYS A 171 12.11 5.71 -2.79
C LYS A 171 12.70 4.74 -3.81
N LYS A 172 12.67 5.14 -5.07
CA LYS A 172 13.24 4.36 -6.17
C LYS A 172 14.74 4.22 -5.98
N GLY A 173 15.22 2.98 -6.11
CA GLY A 173 16.63 2.62 -5.94
C GLY A 173 17.03 2.27 -4.50
N GLU A 174 16.14 2.40 -3.51
CA GLU A 174 16.42 1.92 -2.16
C GLU A 174 16.33 0.39 -2.10
N ASN A 175 17.29 -0.24 -1.42
CA ASN A 175 17.30 -1.68 -1.22
C ASN A 175 16.33 -2.08 -0.10
N PRO A 176 15.41 -3.03 -0.32
CA PRO A 176 14.46 -3.45 0.72
C PRO A 176 15.16 -4.07 1.94
N SER A 177 16.34 -4.69 1.77
CA SER A 177 17.12 -5.27 2.86
C SER A 177 17.72 -4.22 3.82
N GLU A 178 17.89 -2.97 3.39
CA GLU A 178 18.32 -1.87 4.27
C GLU A 178 17.15 -1.40 5.15
N ILE A 179 15.96 -1.37 4.58
CA ILE A 179 14.72 -0.92 5.23
C ILE A 179 14.19 -1.99 6.21
N LEU A 180 14.26 -3.25 5.79
CA LEU A 180 13.86 -4.43 6.54
C LEU A 180 15.07 -5.37 6.69
N PRO A 181 15.88 -5.20 7.75
CA PRO A 181 17.07 -6.01 7.97
C PRO A 181 16.76 -7.51 8.03
N GLY A 182 17.56 -8.30 7.33
CA GLY A 182 17.36 -9.74 7.21
C GLY A 182 16.27 -10.15 6.23
N SER A 183 15.71 -9.22 5.45
CA SER A 183 14.83 -9.57 4.33
C SER A 183 15.60 -9.95 3.08
N GLU A 184 15.03 -10.90 2.35
CA GLU A 184 15.53 -11.35 1.06
C GLU A 184 14.68 -10.75 -0.07
N VAL A 185 15.28 -10.51 -1.23
CA VAL A 185 14.54 -10.09 -2.43
C VAL A 185 14.13 -11.34 -3.21
N GLY A 186 12.83 -11.57 -3.30
CA GLY A 186 12.25 -12.70 -4.02
C GLY A 186 11.91 -12.39 -5.47
N ASN A 187 11.65 -13.44 -6.25
CA ASN A 187 11.19 -13.32 -7.64
C ASN A 187 9.68 -13.02 -7.66
N ILE A 188 9.26 -12.08 -8.52
CA ILE A 188 7.85 -11.75 -8.73
C ILE A 188 6.98 -12.98 -9.05
N GLN A 189 7.51 -13.99 -9.75
CA GLN A 189 6.78 -15.22 -10.08
C GLN A 189 6.38 -16.03 -8.84
N ASP A 190 7.17 -15.97 -7.77
CA ASP A 190 6.86 -16.63 -6.51
C ASP A 190 5.73 -15.90 -5.79
N TYR A 191 5.73 -14.57 -5.87
CA TYR A 191 4.60 -13.77 -5.39
C TYR A 191 3.32 -14.07 -6.20
N HIS A 192 3.40 -14.23 -7.52
CA HIS A 192 2.24 -14.61 -8.34
C HIS A 192 1.66 -15.95 -7.88
N ARG A 193 2.54 -16.95 -7.68
CA ARG A 193 2.14 -18.26 -7.17
C ARG A 193 1.49 -18.16 -5.78
N HIS A 194 2.03 -17.32 -4.89
CA HIS A 194 1.44 -17.04 -3.58
C HIS A 194 0.00 -16.51 -3.73
N ARG A 195 -0.20 -15.46 -4.55
CA ARG A 195 -1.51 -14.88 -4.81
C ARG A 195 -2.52 -15.87 -5.37
N TYR A 196 -2.10 -16.69 -6.33
CA TYR A 196 -2.97 -17.69 -6.97
C TYR A 196 -3.43 -18.77 -6.00
N LYS A 197 -2.57 -19.20 -5.07
CA LYS A 197 -2.96 -20.13 -4.00
C LYS A 197 -4.05 -19.54 -3.09
N GLN A 198 -4.11 -18.21 -2.96
CA GLN A 198 -5.13 -17.51 -2.17
C GLN A 198 -6.37 -17.11 -3.00
N GLY A 199 -6.43 -17.47 -4.29
CA GLY A 199 -7.53 -17.12 -5.18
C GLY A 199 -7.65 -15.61 -5.45
N LYS A 200 -6.55 -14.85 -5.34
CA LYS A 200 -6.53 -13.40 -5.57
C LYS A 200 -5.99 -13.06 -6.94
N ALA A 201 -6.76 -12.29 -7.70
CA ALA A 201 -6.35 -11.70 -8.96
C ALA A 201 -5.29 -10.59 -8.75
N GLU A 202 -4.69 -10.12 -9.85
CA GLU A 202 -3.85 -8.93 -9.87
C GLU A 202 -4.67 -7.66 -9.78
#